data_AF-A0A0F9RGX8-F1
#
_entry.id   AF-A0A0F9RGX8-F1
#
_cell.length_a   1.000
_cell.length_b   1.000
_cell.length_c   1.000
_cell.angle_alpha   90.00
_cell.angle_beta   90.00
_cell.angle_gamma   90.00
#
_symmetry.space_group_name_H-M   'P 1'
#
loop_
_entity.id
_entity.type
_entity.pdbx_description
1 polymer ?
#
loop_
_entity_poly.entity_id
_entity_poly.type
_entity_poly.pdbx_seq_one_letter_code
_entity_poly.pdbx_strand_id
1 'polypeptide(L)'
;MAAVNPLKVSDLIHKYGWDIMVYLSNLGVNVLSESQILFVDGNHTNALNADDGEHGHSFVKPLATLNYAISLCTANAGDVILVAPNHTETIADTGSASGTATDELVIDVAGITIIGIGKNSARPTFTFNGATDAACVITAAQDITISNIIFAGGLEDIANLMTVDGTSDGLTLDNCEFRDGGTNVLETVHQINLATGADRVTINNCRFFTTSGGTSTLSNIEVATTVARLTITNCWFRGDVNTDGMIDGSGGAGSDIYIANNVLDNLDAATGKTLVLHGSTTGFVGHNTSHAANDGVNPYTIAGVVPIDNWYTNAEGARAALQGTTDDS
;
A
#
# COMPACT_ATOMS: atom_id res chain seq x y z
N MET A 1 31.42 11.00 18.24
CA MET A 1 31.63 10.75 16.81
C MET A 1 31.32 9.29 16.60
N ALA A 2 30.13 9.00 16.10
CA ALA A 2 29.85 7.66 15.64
C ALA A 2 30.66 7.36 14.38
N ALA A 3 30.91 6.07 14.15
CA ALA A 3 31.57 5.64 12.94
C ALA A 3 30.68 6.03 11.74
N VAL A 4 31.13 7.02 10.98
CA VAL A 4 30.42 7.66 9.84
C VAL A 4 30.24 6.71 8.64
N ASN A 5 30.44 5.41 8.83
CA ASN A 5 30.16 4.35 7.86
C ASN A 5 30.42 3.01 8.57
N PRO A 6 29.40 2.17 8.83
CA PRO A 6 29.69 0.78 9.17
C PRO A 6 30.46 0.15 7.99
N LEU A 7 31.57 -0.54 8.29
CA LEU A 7 32.41 -1.18 7.26
C LEU A 7 31.56 -2.13 6.42
N LYS A 8 31.35 -1.77 5.14
CA LYS A 8 30.59 -2.58 4.20
C LYS A 8 31.44 -3.72 3.65
N VAL A 9 30.78 -4.75 3.10
CA VAL A 9 31.48 -5.85 2.42
C VAL A 9 32.33 -5.32 1.28
N SER A 10 31.83 -4.33 0.52
CA SER A 10 32.59 -3.65 -0.53
C SER A 10 33.85 -2.93 -0.02
N ASP A 11 33.81 -2.30 1.15
CA ASP A 11 34.97 -1.63 1.75
C ASP A 11 36.08 -2.63 2.08
N LEU A 12 35.71 -3.83 2.55
CA LEU A 12 36.64 -4.90 2.85
C LEU A 12 37.27 -5.48 1.57
N ILE A 13 36.49 -5.61 0.49
CA ILE A 13 37.00 -6.06 -0.82
C ILE A 13 37.95 -5.01 -1.42
N HIS A 14 37.62 -3.72 -1.35
CA HIS A 14 38.51 -2.66 -1.82
C HIS A 14 39.85 -2.60 -1.05
N LYS A 15 39.81 -2.84 0.26
CA LYS A 15 41.00 -2.77 1.12
C LYS A 15 41.87 -4.02 1.07
N TYR A 16 41.26 -5.21 0.98
CA TYR A 16 41.94 -6.49 1.11
C TYR A 16 41.91 -7.35 -0.17
N GLY A 17 41.29 -6.85 -1.25
CA GLY A 17 41.15 -7.58 -2.52
C GLY A 17 40.20 -8.76 -2.43
N TRP A 18 40.19 -9.60 -3.47
CA TRP A 18 39.34 -10.79 -3.55
C TRP A 18 39.65 -11.86 -2.49
N ASP A 19 40.80 -11.78 -1.82
CA ASP A 19 41.22 -12.72 -0.78
C ASP A 19 40.30 -12.69 0.45
N ILE A 20 39.62 -11.56 0.70
CA ILE A 20 38.65 -11.45 1.81
C ILE A 20 37.41 -12.34 1.60
N MET A 21 37.11 -12.70 0.35
CA MET A 21 35.93 -13.51 0.01
C MET A 21 35.99 -14.92 0.58
N VAL A 22 37.18 -15.47 0.84
CA VAL A 22 37.35 -16.79 1.49
C VAL A 22 36.87 -16.75 2.96
N TYR A 23 36.98 -15.60 3.60
CA TYR A 23 36.50 -15.39 4.97
C TYR A 23 35.01 -15.05 4.99
N LEU A 24 34.58 -14.21 4.05
CA LEU A 24 33.20 -13.78 3.92
C LEU A 24 32.27 -14.89 3.38
N SER A 25 32.76 -15.82 2.55
CA SER A 25 31.97 -16.96 2.04
C SER A 25 31.53 -17.95 3.12
N ASN A 26 32.17 -17.90 4.30
CA ASN A 26 31.75 -18.69 5.46
C ASN A 26 30.65 -18.00 6.27
N LEU A 27 30.39 -16.72 6.00
CA LEU A 27 29.23 -16.00 6.48
C LEU A 27 28.10 -16.26 5.46
N GLY A 28 26.94 -16.71 5.94
CA GLY A 28 25.80 -17.02 5.06
C GLY A 28 25.43 -15.84 4.16
N VAL A 29 24.78 -16.09 3.04
CA VAL A 29 24.50 -15.10 1.97
C VAL A 29 23.80 -13.83 2.48
N ASN A 30 23.02 -13.94 3.55
CA ASN A 30 22.32 -12.82 4.22
C ASN A 30 23.24 -11.90 5.05
N VAL A 31 24.49 -12.31 5.30
CA VAL A 31 25.53 -11.51 5.98
C VAL A 31 26.47 -10.85 4.95
N LEU A 32 26.38 -11.27 3.68
CA LEU A 32 27.04 -10.62 2.55
C LEU A 32 26.20 -9.49 1.96
N SER A 33 24.92 -9.37 2.31
CA SER A 33 24.11 -8.24 1.90
C SER A 33 24.51 -7.01 2.72
N GLU A 34 24.70 -5.86 2.05
CA GLU A 34 24.95 -4.56 2.71
C GLU A 34 23.68 -3.98 3.36
N SER A 35 22.65 -4.80 3.54
CA SER A 35 21.34 -4.43 4.04
C SER A 35 21.42 -3.97 5.49
N GLN A 36 20.98 -2.76 5.78
CA GLN A 36 20.80 -2.32 7.15
C GLN A 36 19.38 -2.63 7.65
N ILE A 37 19.26 -2.79 8.97
CA ILE A 37 17.96 -2.86 9.65
C ILE A 37 17.83 -1.59 10.48
N LEU A 38 16.79 -0.81 10.21
CA LEU A 38 16.44 0.39 10.93
C LEU A 38 15.19 0.16 11.77
N PHE A 39 15.11 0.81 12.93
CA PHE A 39 13.99 0.73 13.84
C PHE A 39 13.39 2.11 14.12
N VAL A 40 12.09 2.22 13.93
CA VAL A 40 11.30 3.45 14.08
C VAL A 40 10.33 3.28 15.23
N ASP A 41 10.41 4.19 16.21
CA ASP A 41 9.49 4.28 17.33
C ASP A 41 9.46 5.71 17.88
N GLY A 42 8.67 6.57 17.23
CA GLY A 42 8.40 7.94 17.69
C GLY A 42 7.80 8.07 19.11
N ASN A 43 7.30 6.99 19.72
CA ASN A 43 6.76 7.02 21.08
C ASN A 43 7.83 6.77 22.15
N HIS A 44 9.02 6.31 21.76
CA HIS A 44 10.09 6.02 22.70
C HIS A 44 10.74 7.30 23.23
N THR A 45 11.09 7.34 24.52
CA THR A 45 11.64 8.55 25.16
C THR A 45 12.97 9.02 24.55
N ASN A 46 13.74 8.10 23.97
CA ASN A 46 15.01 8.39 23.28
C ASN A 46 14.87 8.44 21.75
N ALA A 47 13.65 8.55 21.21
CA ALA A 47 13.48 8.64 19.77
C ALA A 47 14.08 9.94 19.22
N LEU A 48 14.90 9.84 18.18
CA LEU A 48 15.50 11.00 17.54
C LEU A 48 15.79 10.72 16.06
N ASN A 49 15.51 11.70 15.21
CA ASN A 49 15.91 11.70 13.81
C ASN A 49 17.34 12.24 13.69
N ALA A 50 18.32 11.36 13.83
CA ALA A 50 19.73 11.70 13.70
C ALA A 50 20.51 10.58 13.02
N ASP A 51 21.33 10.94 12.03
CA ASP A 51 22.33 10.09 11.42
C ASP A 51 23.61 10.15 12.27
N ASP A 52 23.51 9.59 13.46
CA ASP A 52 24.59 9.57 14.45
C ASP A 52 25.10 8.16 14.70
N GLY A 53 24.86 7.21 13.79
CA GLY A 53 25.26 5.80 13.90
C GLY A 53 24.77 5.07 15.15
N GLU A 54 23.87 5.68 15.94
CA GLU A 54 23.28 5.10 17.14
C GLU A 54 21.76 4.99 17.00
N HIS A 55 21.09 6.05 16.53
CA HIS A 55 19.64 6.05 16.36
C HIS A 55 19.22 5.23 15.13
N GLY A 56 18.16 4.43 15.30
CA GLY A 56 17.68 3.50 14.28
C GLY A 56 18.33 2.11 14.33
N HIS A 57 19.50 1.98 14.94
CA HIS A 57 20.22 0.69 15.01
C HIS A 57 19.96 -0.08 16.31
N SER A 58 19.06 0.40 17.18
CA SER A 58 18.64 -0.34 18.38
C SER A 58 17.22 0.02 18.83
N PHE A 59 16.59 -0.88 19.59
CA PHE A 59 15.29 -0.63 20.22
C PHE A 59 15.31 0.44 21.32
N VAL A 60 16.49 0.78 21.87
CA VAL A 60 16.63 1.76 22.97
C VAL A 60 16.90 3.17 22.43
N LYS A 61 17.33 3.28 21.17
CA LYS A 61 17.55 4.53 20.43
C LYS A 61 16.92 4.39 19.04
N PRO A 62 15.59 4.40 18.92
CA PRO A 62 14.91 4.36 17.65
C PRO A 62 15.01 5.69 16.90
N LEU A 63 14.78 5.65 15.58
CA LEU A 63 14.42 6.85 14.82
C LEU A 63 13.00 7.29 15.18
N ALA A 64 12.73 8.59 15.11
CA ALA A 64 11.43 9.13 15.50
C ALA A 64 10.38 8.98 14.39
N THR A 65 10.79 9.00 13.12
CA THR A 65 9.86 8.97 11.97
C THR A 65 10.31 7.98 10.89
N LEU A 66 9.36 7.38 10.18
CA LEU A 66 9.58 6.51 9.04
C LEU A 66 10.27 7.25 7.88
N ASN A 67 9.87 8.49 7.60
CA ASN A 67 10.43 9.24 6.48
C ASN A 67 11.95 9.47 6.64
N TYR A 68 12.39 9.76 7.87
CA TYR A 68 13.81 9.84 8.18
C TYR A 68 14.54 8.50 8.03
N ALA A 69 13.91 7.38 8.42
CA ALA A 69 14.49 6.05 8.21
C ALA A 69 14.68 5.72 6.72
N ILE A 70 13.72 6.09 5.88
CA ILE A 70 13.82 5.93 4.42
C ILE A 70 15.01 6.73 3.88
N SER A 71 15.25 7.95 4.38
CA SER A 71 16.39 8.78 3.95
C SER A 71 17.77 8.19 4.25
N LEU A 72 17.85 7.25 5.20
CA LEU A 72 19.09 6.54 5.54
C LEU A 72 19.29 5.27 4.70
N CYS A 73 18.26 4.84 3.97
CA CYS A 73 18.32 3.65 3.15
C CYS A 73 19.18 3.87 1.90
N THR A 74 19.81 2.79 1.43
CA THR A 74 20.53 2.73 0.16
C THR A 74 19.69 1.96 -0.85
N ALA A 75 19.42 2.56 -2.02
CA ALA A 75 18.64 1.93 -3.07
C ALA A 75 19.20 0.55 -3.45
N ASN A 76 18.31 -0.45 -3.53
CA ASN A 76 18.59 -1.84 -3.89
C ASN A 76 19.58 -2.58 -2.97
N ALA A 77 19.90 -2.02 -1.79
CA ALA A 77 20.73 -2.71 -0.80
C ALA A 77 19.94 -3.77 0.00
N GLY A 78 18.62 -3.85 -0.16
CA GLY A 78 17.75 -4.77 0.58
C GLY A 78 17.47 -4.29 2.01
N ASP A 79 17.54 -2.98 2.24
CA ASP A 79 17.36 -2.38 3.57
C ASP A 79 15.96 -2.66 4.14
N VAL A 80 15.90 -2.87 5.45
CA VAL A 80 14.65 -3.19 6.16
C VAL A 80 14.38 -2.14 7.22
N ILE A 81 13.17 -1.59 7.23
CA ILE A 81 12.68 -0.68 8.26
C ILE A 81 11.61 -1.39 9.09
N LEU A 82 11.85 -1.47 10.39
CA LEU A 82 10.92 -2.02 11.37
C LEU A 82 10.21 -0.87 12.10
N VAL A 83 8.89 -0.85 12.07
CA VAL A 83 8.08 0.20 12.71
C VAL A 83 7.41 -0.38 13.96
N ALA A 84 7.62 0.24 15.11
CA ALA A 84 7.28 -0.31 16.42
C ALA A 84 5.77 -0.46 16.66
N PRO A 85 5.37 -1.37 17.57
CA PRO A 85 3.97 -1.46 18.00
C PRO A 85 3.45 -0.15 18.58
N ASN A 86 2.23 0.21 18.21
CA ASN A 86 1.55 1.46 18.56
C ASN A 86 2.25 2.73 18.07
N HIS A 87 3.27 2.64 17.23
CA HIS A 87 3.86 3.82 16.61
C HIS A 87 2.79 4.58 15.81
N THR A 88 2.76 5.90 15.99
CA THR A 88 1.81 6.78 15.31
C THR A 88 2.52 7.98 14.73
N GLU A 89 2.25 8.28 13.46
CA GLU A 89 2.63 9.54 12.82
C GLU A 89 1.39 10.23 12.28
N THR A 90 1.32 11.54 12.45
CA THR A 90 0.38 12.39 11.74
C THR A 90 1.12 13.01 10.58
N ILE A 91 0.74 12.63 9.36
CA ILE A 91 1.29 13.16 8.13
C ILE A 91 0.46 14.40 7.79
N ALA A 92 1.09 15.56 7.75
CA ALA A 92 0.44 16.83 7.46
C ALA A 92 1.22 17.60 6.40
N ASP A 93 0.49 18.28 5.51
CA ASP A 93 0.97 19.13 4.41
C ASP A 93 1.76 20.38 4.88
N THR A 94 2.03 20.56 6.19
CA THR A 94 2.60 21.81 6.74
C THR A 94 3.82 21.62 7.66
N GLY A 95 4.66 20.59 7.46
CA GLY A 95 5.86 20.45 8.31
C GLY A 95 6.95 19.47 7.83
N SER A 96 8.20 19.93 7.90
CA SER A 96 9.41 19.25 7.41
C SER A 96 9.71 17.90 8.07
N ALA A 97 9.93 16.85 7.25
CA ALA A 97 11.26 16.21 7.07
C ALA A 97 11.20 14.90 6.23
N SER A 98 11.83 14.92 5.05
CA SER A 98 12.87 13.99 4.55
C SER A 98 13.51 14.60 3.28
N GLY A 99 14.61 14.04 2.75
CA GLY A 99 15.41 14.61 1.66
C GLY A 99 14.63 15.03 0.39
N THR A 100 15.06 16.14 -0.24
CA THR A 100 14.56 16.86 -1.46
C THR A 100 13.06 17.07 -1.72
N ALA A 101 12.13 16.33 -1.12
CA ALA A 101 10.69 16.57 -1.21
C ALA A 101 10.05 16.43 0.18
N THR A 102 9.33 17.47 0.59
CA THR A 102 9.02 17.78 2.00
C THR A 102 7.58 17.53 2.43
N ASP A 103 6.72 17.05 1.54
CA ASP A 103 5.29 17.38 1.63
C ASP A 103 4.39 16.18 1.99
N GLU A 104 4.95 14.97 2.10
CA GLU A 104 4.23 13.69 2.17
C GLU A 104 5.03 12.60 2.92
N LEU A 105 4.41 11.44 3.21
CA LEU A 105 5.18 10.22 3.49
C LEU A 105 5.71 9.69 2.15
N VAL A 106 6.94 10.07 1.81
CA VAL A 106 7.54 9.73 0.52
C VAL A 106 8.38 8.47 0.64
N ILE A 107 8.14 7.51 -0.26
CA ILE A 107 8.93 6.29 -0.41
C ILE A 107 9.61 6.36 -1.78
N ASP A 108 10.86 6.83 -1.77
CA ASP A 108 11.66 7.14 -2.96
C ASP A 108 13.00 6.38 -3.04
N VAL A 109 13.15 5.33 -2.21
CA VAL A 109 14.33 4.44 -2.22
C VAL A 109 13.93 3.04 -2.65
N ALA A 110 14.47 2.59 -3.78
CA ALA A 110 14.18 1.28 -4.35
C ALA A 110 14.69 0.11 -3.49
N GLY A 111 14.02 -1.03 -3.56
CA GLY A 111 14.47 -2.31 -2.97
C GLY A 111 14.44 -2.36 -1.45
N ILE A 112 13.64 -1.50 -0.80
CA ILE A 112 13.49 -1.50 0.67
C ILE A 112 12.25 -2.29 1.11
N THR A 113 12.29 -2.76 2.35
CA THR A 113 11.17 -3.46 3.00
C THR A 113 10.76 -2.74 4.28
N ILE A 114 9.52 -2.31 4.37
CA ILE A 114 8.95 -1.62 5.54
C ILE A 114 7.96 -2.57 6.23
N ILE A 115 8.21 -2.90 7.49
CA ILE A 115 7.40 -3.86 8.25
C ILE A 115 6.90 -3.21 9.54
N GLY A 116 5.58 -3.08 9.67
CA GLY A 116 4.96 -2.77 10.93
C GLY A 116 5.00 -3.94 11.90
N ILE A 117 5.34 -3.67 13.15
CA ILE A 117 5.32 -4.63 14.24
C ILE A 117 4.07 -4.38 15.08
N GLY A 118 3.32 -5.42 15.41
CA GLY A 118 2.11 -5.31 16.21
C GLY A 118 0.95 -6.10 15.63
N LYS A 119 -0.17 -6.14 16.36
CA LYS A 119 -1.39 -6.87 15.97
C LYS A 119 -2.61 -6.02 16.30
N ASN A 120 -3.66 -6.15 15.50
CA ASN A 120 -4.91 -5.41 15.67
C ASN A 120 -4.64 -3.90 15.83
N SER A 121 -5.14 -3.28 16.91
CA SER A 121 -4.96 -1.86 17.20
C SER A 121 -3.52 -1.45 17.53
N ALA A 122 -2.63 -2.40 17.80
CA ALA A 122 -1.21 -2.12 18.09
C ALA A 122 -0.34 -2.08 16.82
N ARG A 123 -0.92 -2.24 15.63
CA ARG A 123 -0.19 -2.04 14.36
C ARG A 123 0.16 -0.55 14.21
N PRO A 124 1.32 -0.20 13.63
CA PRO A 124 1.67 1.20 13.38
C PRO A 124 0.61 1.89 12.53
N THR A 125 0.29 3.13 12.88
CA THR A 125 -0.77 3.90 12.22
C THR A 125 -0.25 5.24 11.73
N PHE A 126 -0.39 5.48 10.44
CA PHE A 126 -0.13 6.77 9.80
C PHE A 126 -1.47 7.44 9.52
N THR A 127 -1.66 8.63 10.09
CA THR A 127 -2.90 9.41 9.93
C THR A 127 -2.62 10.61 9.04
N PHE A 128 -3.27 10.70 7.89
CA PHE A 128 -3.11 11.78 6.93
C PHE A 128 -4.06 12.92 7.27
N ASN A 129 -3.53 14.11 7.53
CA ASN A 129 -4.28 15.25 8.05
C ASN A 129 -3.62 16.54 7.55
N GLY A 130 -4.02 17.71 8.06
CA GLY A 130 -3.44 19.01 7.72
C GLY A 130 -3.94 19.59 6.39
N ALA A 131 -4.04 18.78 5.35
CA ALA A 131 -4.65 19.14 4.06
C ALA A 131 -5.24 17.91 3.34
N THR A 132 -6.06 18.17 2.32
CA THR A 132 -6.77 17.15 1.53
C THR A 132 -5.86 16.40 0.56
N ASP A 133 -4.63 16.86 0.31
CA ASP A 133 -3.63 16.20 -0.54
C ASP A 133 -2.55 15.45 0.26
N ALA A 134 -2.63 15.42 1.60
CA ALA A 134 -1.72 14.63 2.41
C ALA A 134 -1.82 13.13 2.05
N ALA A 135 -0.71 12.54 1.59
CA ALA A 135 -0.66 11.17 1.09
C ALA A 135 0.62 10.42 1.45
N CYS A 136 0.58 9.09 1.32
CA CYS A 136 1.76 8.24 1.17
C CYS A 136 2.10 8.16 -0.32
N VAL A 137 3.26 8.64 -0.72
CA VAL A 137 3.63 8.71 -2.14
C VAL A 137 4.79 7.79 -2.44
N ILE A 138 4.53 6.82 -3.31
CA ILE A 138 5.55 5.93 -3.87
C ILE A 138 5.98 6.54 -5.20
N THR A 139 7.22 7.02 -5.26
CA THR A 139 7.73 7.76 -6.42
C THR A 139 9.15 7.34 -6.76
N ALA A 140 9.43 7.12 -8.04
CA ALA A 140 10.75 6.79 -8.56
C ALA A 140 11.48 5.64 -7.84
N ALA A 141 10.74 4.69 -7.24
CA ALA A 141 11.31 3.62 -6.42
C ALA A 141 10.66 2.26 -6.72
N GLN A 142 11.49 1.28 -7.03
CA GLN A 142 11.06 -0.05 -7.49
C GLN A 142 11.24 -1.11 -6.41
N ASP A 143 10.53 -2.22 -6.54
CA ASP A 143 10.69 -3.42 -5.71
C ASP A 143 10.57 -3.15 -4.20
N ILE A 144 9.61 -2.30 -3.82
CA ILE A 144 9.32 -1.96 -2.43
C ILE A 144 8.33 -2.96 -1.84
N THR A 145 8.55 -3.37 -0.59
CA THR A 145 7.55 -4.10 0.20
C THR A 145 7.10 -3.27 1.39
N ILE A 146 5.79 -3.13 1.58
CA ILE A 146 5.19 -2.52 2.77
C ILE A 146 4.25 -3.53 3.40
N SER A 147 4.45 -3.82 4.69
CA SER A 147 3.66 -4.83 5.38
C SER A 147 3.17 -4.39 6.75
N ASN A 148 1.95 -4.83 7.10
CA ASN A 148 1.38 -4.71 8.45
C ASN A 148 1.24 -3.27 8.99
N ILE A 149 0.94 -2.30 8.12
CA ILE A 149 0.70 -0.89 8.48
C ILE A 149 -0.78 -0.51 8.32
N ILE A 150 -1.26 0.42 9.15
CA ILE A 150 -2.55 1.10 9.00
C ILE A 150 -2.31 2.48 8.40
N PHE A 151 -2.99 2.78 7.29
CA PHE A 151 -3.10 4.11 6.68
C PHE A 151 -4.52 4.63 6.95
N ALA A 152 -4.64 5.77 7.61
CA ALA A 152 -5.92 6.32 8.07
C ALA A 152 -6.15 7.75 7.57
N GLY A 153 -7.32 8.02 7.01
CA GLY A 153 -7.75 9.38 6.67
C GLY A 153 -8.06 10.20 7.92
N GLY A 154 -7.51 11.39 8.05
CA GLY A 154 -7.70 12.29 9.20
C GLY A 154 -8.52 13.54 8.88
N LEU A 155 -9.01 13.68 7.66
CA LEU A 155 -9.83 14.79 7.15
C LEU A 155 -10.89 14.26 6.19
N GLU A 156 -11.94 15.05 5.99
CA GLU A 156 -12.90 14.85 4.89
C GLU A 156 -12.23 15.16 3.55
N ASP A 157 -12.62 14.43 2.51
CA ASP A 157 -12.21 14.61 1.12
C ASP A 157 -10.69 14.58 0.89
N ILE A 158 -9.96 13.74 1.63
CA ILE A 158 -8.56 13.45 1.29
C ILE A 158 -8.54 12.78 -0.08
N ALA A 159 -7.81 13.35 -1.04
CA ALA A 159 -7.77 12.89 -2.41
C ALA A 159 -7.33 11.43 -2.50
N ASN A 160 -6.16 11.10 -1.93
CA ASN A 160 -5.60 9.76 -1.93
C ASN A 160 -4.91 9.48 -0.59
N LEU A 161 -5.14 8.33 0.06
CA LEU A 161 -4.25 7.91 1.17
C LEU A 161 -2.88 7.45 0.66
N MET A 162 -2.87 6.81 -0.51
CA MET A 162 -1.65 6.39 -1.18
C MET A 162 -1.70 6.68 -2.67
N THR A 163 -0.63 7.28 -3.18
CA THR A 163 -0.42 7.50 -4.61
C THR A 163 0.80 6.69 -5.06
N VAL A 164 0.65 5.88 -6.10
CA VAL A 164 1.74 5.13 -6.72
C VAL A 164 1.98 5.71 -8.10
N ASP A 165 3.19 6.22 -8.34
CA ASP A 165 3.54 6.78 -9.64
C ASP A 165 3.67 5.71 -10.74
N GLY A 166 3.82 6.16 -11.98
CA GLY A 166 3.99 5.29 -13.14
C GLY A 166 5.37 4.64 -13.30
N THR A 167 6.28 4.81 -12.34
CA THR A 167 7.67 4.32 -12.42
C THR A 167 8.10 3.45 -11.23
N SER A 168 7.21 3.30 -10.25
CA SER A 168 7.43 2.56 -9.01
C SER A 168 6.96 1.11 -9.13
N ASP A 169 7.55 0.40 -10.10
CA ASP A 169 7.20 -0.98 -10.38
C ASP A 169 7.51 -1.93 -9.22
N GLY A 170 6.76 -3.03 -9.12
CA GLY A 170 7.07 -4.11 -8.18
C GLY A 170 6.71 -3.80 -6.72
N LEU A 171 5.90 -2.77 -6.48
CA LEU A 171 5.35 -2.50 -5.16
C LEU A 171 4.54 -3.70 -4.65
N THR A 172 4.83 -4.14 -3.43
CA THR A 172 4.05 -5.13 -2.69
C THR A 172 3.47 -4.52 -1.43
N LEU A 173 2.15 -4.49 -1.32
CA LEU A 173 1.40 -4.20 -0.11
C LEU A 173 0.88 -5.52 0.47
N ASP A 174 1.32 -5.88 1.66
CA ASP A 174 0.92 -7.12 2.33
C ASP A 174 0.35 -6.87 3.73
N ASN A 175 -0.85 -7.40 3.98
CA ASN A 175 -1.48 -7.29 5.31
C ASN A 175 -1.58 -5.82 5.79
N CYS A 176 -1.83 -4.87 4.88
CA CYS A 176 -2.06 -3.46 5.20
C CYS A 176 -3.55 -3.18 5.43
N GLU A 177 -3.87 -2.07 6.09
CA GLU A 177 -5.25 -1.61 6.27
C GLU A 177 -5.35 -0.15 5.86
N PHE A 178 -6.31 0.15 4.99
CA PHE A 178 -6.68 1.49 4.57
C PHE A 178 -8.06 1.78 5.13
N ARG A 179 -8.21 2.90 5.81
CA ARG A 179 -9.50 3.25 6.39
C ARG A 179 -9.73 4.74 6.51
N ASP A 180 -11.00 5.11 6.56
CA ASP A 180 -11.39 6.38 7.14
C ASP A 180 -10.99 6.41 8.62
N GLY A 181 -10.54 7.55 9.11
CA GLY A 181 -10.17 7.74 10.51
C GLY A 181 -11.21 8.51 11.30
N GLY A 182 -10.88 8.76 12.57
CA GLY A 182 -11.74 9.51 13.48
C GLY A 182 -13.02 8.77 13.91
N THR A 183 -13.87 9.50 14.64
CA THR A 183 -15.23 9.07 15.00
C THR A 183 -16.30 9.73 14.12
N ASN A 184 -15.89 10.72 13.33
CA ASN A 184 -16.71 11.40 12.35
C ASN A 184 -16.45 10.76 10.98
N VAL A 185 -17.32 11.04 10.04
CA VAL A 185 -17.18 10.64 8.64
C VAL A 185 -16.03 11.45 8.02
N LEU A 186 -14.83 10.88 7.93
CA LEU A 186 -13.61 11.51 7.39
C LEU A 186 -13.15 10.74 6.15
N GLU A 187 -13.99 10.83 5.12
CA GLU A 187 -13.91 10.00 3.93
C GLU A 187 -12.76 10.43 3.02
N THR A 188 -12.05 9.44 2.48
CA THR A 188 -11.10 9.65 1.39
C THR A 188 -11.81 9.51 0.05
N VAL A 189 -11.45 10.31 -0.94
CA VAL A 189 -11.90 10.16 -2.33
C VAL A 189 -11.42 8.83 -2.89
N HIS A 190 -10.11 8.56 -2.78
CA HIS A 190 -9.50 7.27 -3.08
C HIS A 190 -8.61 6.80 -1.93
N GLN A 191 -8.55 5.50 -1.65
CA GLN A 191 -7.59 4.98 -0.67
C GLN A 191 -6.23 4.68 -1.33
N ILE A 192 -6.24 4.12 -2.54
CA ILE A 192 -5.06 3.94 -3.37
C ILE A 192 -5.35 4.46 -4.77
N ASN A 193 -4.47 5.29 -5.31
CA ASN A 193 -4.45 5.68 -6.72
C ASN A 193 -3.20 5.11 -7.40
N LEU A 194 -3.41 4.36 -8.49
CA LEU A 194 -2.36 3.87 -9.37
C LEU A 194 -2.30 4.70 -10.65
N ALA A 195 -1.17 5.37 -10.87
CA ALA A 195 -0.95 6.21 -12.03
C ALA A 195 -0.59 5.41 -13.31
N THR A 196 -0.58 6.10 -14.45
CA THR A 196 -0.30 5.51 -15.76
C THR A 196 1.10 4.93 -15.79
N GLY A 197 1.22 3.68 -16.21
CA GLY A 197 2.50 2.99 -16.32
C GLY A 197 2.88 2.17 -15.10
N ALA A 198 2.13 2.24 -13.99
CA ALA A 198 2.37 1.39 -12.84
C ALA A 198 2.31 -0.10 -13.25
N ASP A 199 3.33 -0.86 -12.84
CA ASP A 199 3.52 -2.23 -13.29
C ASP A 199 3.93 -3.17 -12.14
N ARG A 200 3.45 -4.42 -12.16
CA ARG A 200 3.74 -5.45 -11.14
C ARG A 200 3.41 -5.02 -9.71
N VAL A 201 2.40 -4.16 -9.54
CA VAL A 201 1.87 -3.83 -8.21
C VAL A 201 1.10 -5.03 -7.66
N THR A 202 1.41 -5.43 -6.43
CA THR A 202 0.75 -6.52 -5.71
C THR A 202 0.10 -5.98 -4.44
N ILE A 203 -1.20 -6.19 -4.30
CA ILE A 203 -1.99 -5.86 -3.12
C ILE A 203 -2.56 -7.17 -2.59
N ASN A 204 -1.99 -7.66 -1.49
CA ASN A 204 -2.32 -8.97 -0.93
C ASN A 204 -2.74 -8.85 0.54
N ASN A 205 -3.78 -9.61 0.92
CA ASN A 205 -4.21 -9.74 2.32
C ASN A 205 -4.53 -8.37 2.98
N CYS A 206 -4.88 -7.37 2.18
CA CYS A 206 -5.15 -6.01 2.66
C CYS A 206 -6.62 -5.81 3.01
N ARG A 207 -6.90 -4.81 3.84
CA ARG A 207 -8.26 -4.44 4.27
C ARG A 207 -8.54 -2.99 3.91
N PHE A 208 -9.74 -2.74 3.41
CA PHE A 208 -10.19 -1.43 2.95
C PHE A 208 -11.54 -1.13 3.58
N PHE A 209 -11.60 -0.08 4.41
CA PHE A 209 -12.83 0.29 5.11
C PHE A 209 -13.18 1.74 4.88
N THR A 210 -14.41 2.00 4.45
CA THR A 210 -14.95 3.37 4.38
C THR A 210 -16.25 3.45 5.17
N THR A 211 -16.69 4.68 5.40
CA THR A 211 -17.95 4.98 6.08
C THR A 211 -19.10 4.26 5.40
N SER A 212 -20.05 3.74 6.20
CA SER A 212 -21.09 2.83 5.74
C SER A 212 -22.33 3.51 5.15
N GLY A 213 -22.25 4.78 4.71
CA GLY A 213 -23.39 5.47 4.14
C GLY A 213 -23.16 6.95 3.82
N GLY A 214 -23.58 7.39 2.63
CA GLY A 214 -23.56 8.79 2.20
C GLY A 214 -22.18 9.31 1.82
N THR A 215 -21.28 8.40 1.42
CA THR A 215 -19.86 8.73 1.26
C THR A 215 -19.55 9.61 0.04
N SER A 216 -18.46 10.38 0.14
CA SER A 216 -17.78 10.95 -1.02
C SER A 216 -16.69 10.04 -1.63
N THR A 217 -16.39 8.88 -1.01
CA THR A 217 -15.42 7.91 -1.57
C THR A 217 -15.86 7.43 -2.96
N LEU A 218 -14.98 7.65 -3.94
CA LEU A 218 -15.19 7.23 -5.31
C LEU A 218 -14.70 5.78 -5.54
N SER A 219 -13.56 5.40 -4.92
CA SER A 219 -13.03 4.03 -4.97
C SER A 219 -12.08 3.72 -3.80
N ASN A 220 -11.92 2.44 -3.44
CA ASN A 220 -10.83 2.04 -2.53
C ASN A 220 -9.52 1.92 -3.31
N ILE A 221 -9.57 1.34 -4.51
CA ILE A 221 -8.43 1.24 -5.42
C ILE A 221 -8.85 1.83 -6.76
N GLU A 222 -8.25 2.96 -7.10
CA GLU A 222 -8.38 3.60 -8.40
C GLU A 222 -7.23 3.15 -9.31
N VAL A 223 -7.60 2.68 -10.49
CA VAL A 223 -6.75 2.42 -11.64
C VAL A 223 -7.20 3.40 -12.72
N ALA A 224 -6.85 4.67 -12.55
CA ALA A 224 -7.39 5.80 -13.34
C ALA A 224 -7.05 5.72 -14.85
N THR A 225 -6.24 4.75 -15.25
CA THR A 225 -5.49 4.76 -16.51
C THR A 225 -4.83 3.39 -16.74
N THR A 226 -3.96 3.27 -17.74
CA THR A 226 -3.30 2.01 -18.12
C THR A 226 -2.24 1.59 -17.10
N VAL A 227 -2.42 0.40 -16.54
CA VAL A 227 -1.47 -0.32 -15.67
C VAL A 227 -1.25 -1.74 -16.18
N ALA A 228 -0.16 -2.40 -15.76
CA ALA A 228 0.16 -3.76 -16.17
C ALA A 228 0.46 -4.68 -14.99
N ARG A 229 0.08 -5.96 -15.11
CA ARG A 229 0.43 -7.04 -14.16
C ARG A 229 0.04 -6.73 -12.70
N LEU A 230 -1.03 -5.95 -12.52
CA LEU A 230 -1.61 -5.66 -11.21
C LEU A 230 -2.22 -6.93 -10.62
N THR A 231 -1.86 -7.23 -9.38
CA THR A 231 -2.39 -8.36 -8.61
C THR A 231 -3.13 -7.84 -7.38
N ILE A 232 -4.42 -8.15 -7.24
CA ILE A 232 -5.22 -7.84 -6.04
C ILE A 232 -5.82 -9.14 -5.52
N THR A 233 -5.32 -9.64 -4.39
CA THR A 233 -5.76 -10.93 -3.87
C THR A 233 -5.96 -10.96 -2.36
N ASN A 234 -6.89 -11.83 -1.92
CA ASN A 234 -7.15 -12.09 -0.51
C ASN A 234 -7.52 -10.82 0.30
N CYS A 235 -8.05 -9.80 -0.35
CA CYS A 235 -8.40 -8.53 0.28
C CYS A 235 -9.85 -8.50 0.73
N TRP A 236 -10.14 -7.69 1.76
CA TRP A 236 -11.49 -7.44 2.24
C TRP A 236 -11.81 -5.95 2.16
N PHE A 237 -12.88 -5.62 1.45
CA PHE A 237 -13.39 -4.27 1.25
C PHE A 237 -14.77 -4.16 1.88
N ARG A 238 -15.03 -3.07 2.62
CA ARG A 238 -16.38 -2.74 3.09
C ARG A 238 -16.56 -1.24 3.28
N GLY A 239 -17.69 -0.74 2.80
CA GLY A 239 -18.14 0.62 3.02
C GLY A 239 -19.13 1.04 1.95
N ASP A 240 -19.55 2.29 1.97
CA ASP A 240 -20.24 2.93 0.85
C ASP A 240 -19.15 3.47 -0.10
N VAL A 241 -19.30 3.29 -1.41
CA VAL A 241 -18.38 3.73 -2.48
C VAL A 241 -19.20 4.02 -3.75
N ASN A 242 -19.24 5.27 -4.18
CA ASN A 242 -20.37 5.81 -4.96
C ASN A 242 -20.16 5.90 -6.50
N THR A 243 -18.93 5.70 -7.02
CA THR A 243 -18.60 5.86 -8.44
C THR A 243 -18.60 4.50 -9.15
N ASP A 244 -17.49 4.04 -9.71
CA ASP A 244 -17.40 2.79 -10.49
C ASP A 244 -16.91 1.61 -9.64
N GLY A 245 -17.13 1.71 -8.32
CA GLY A 245 -16.99 0.62 -7.37
C GLY A 245 -15.69 0.63 -6.57
N MET A 246 -15.56 -0.35 -5.68
CA MET A 246 -14.45 -0.45 -4.73
C MET A 246 -13.09 -0.60 -5.42
N ILE A 247 -13.06 -1.36 -6.52
CA ILE A 247 -11.93 -1.43 -7.43
C ILE A 247 -12.40 -0.87 -8.77
N ASP A 248 -11.89 0.31 -9.12
CA ASP A 248 -12.26 1.02 -10.34
C ASP A 248 -11.06 1.08 -11.30
N GLY A 249 -11.13 0.31 -12.37
CA GLY A 249 -10.23 0.39 -13.51
C GLY A 249 -10.94 0.73 -14.81
N SER A 250 -11.99 1.55 -14.73
CA SER A 250 -12.74 2.05 -15.89
C SER A 250 -11.94 3.07 -16.72
N GLY A 251 -11.03 3.82 -16.09
CA GLY A 251 -10.31 4.96 -16.68
C GLY A 251 -9.29 4.64 -17.78
N GLY A 252 -8.84 3.38 -17.88
CA GLY A 252 -7.95 2.94 -18.94
C GLY A 252 -7.80 1.43 -19.03
N ALA A 253 -7.45 0.92 -20.22
CA ALA A 253 -7.22 -0.50 -20.42
C ALA A 253 -5.95 -0.93 -19.65
N GLY A 254 -6.09 -1.90 -18.75
CA GLY A 254 -4.97 -2.58 -18.10
C GLY A 254 -4.56 -3.84 -18.86
N SER A 255 -3.36 -4.36 -18.61
CA SER A 255 -2.89 -5.61 -19.22
C SER A 255 -2.45 -6.63 -18.17
N ASP A 256 -2.86 -7.88 -18.36
CA ASP A 256 -2.49 -9.02 -17.51
C ASP A 256 -2.85 -8.84 -16.03
N ILE A 257 -4.03 -8.28 -15.77
CA ILE A 257 -4.54 -8.01 -14.42
C ILE A 257 -5.00 -9.32 -13.75
N TYR A 258 -4.73 -9.50 -12.46
CA TYR A 258 -5.13 -10.67 -11.68
C TYR A 258 -5.86 -10.24 -10.40
N ILE A 259 -7.19 -10.34 -10.38
CA ILE A 259 -8.01 -9.97 -9.22
C ILE A 259 -8.78 -11.20 -8.75
N ALA A 260 -8.38 -11.75 -7.61
CA ALA A 260 -8.97 -13.01 -7.16
C ALA A 260 -9.04 -13.19 -5.64
N ASN A 261 -10.03 -13.98 -5.19
CA ASN A 261 -10.20 -14.34 -3.78
C ASN A 261 -10.45 -13.13 -2.86
N ASN A 262 -11.10 -12.09 -3.37
CA ASN A 262 -11.45 -10.90 -2.60
C ASN A 262 -12.90 -10.96 -2.11
N VAL A 263 -13.15 -10.28 -0.99
CA VAL A 263 -14.50 -10.01 -0.46
C VAL A 263 -14.79 -8.52 -0.62
N LEU A 264 -15.77 -8.18 -1.42
CA LEU A 264 -16.13 -6.80 -1.76
C LEU A 264 -17.56 -6.54 -1.28
N ASP A 265 -17.75 -5.65 -0.30
CA ASP A 265 -19.07 -5.41 0.30
C ASP A 265 -19.42 -3.91 0.23
N ASN A 266 -19.92 -3.49 -0.94
CA ASN A 266 -20.31 -2.11 -1.21
C ASN A 266 -21.76 -1.84 -0.79
N LEU A 267 -21.92 -0.88 0.11
CA LEU A 267 -23.20 -0.40 0.63
C LEU A 267 -23.83 0.70 -0.22
N ASP A 268 -23.16 1.14 -1.28
CA ASP A 268 -23.72 2.10 -2.21
C ASP A 268 -24.97 1.52 -2.90
N ALA A 269 -26.09 2.20 -2.69
CA ALA A 269 -27.37 1.88 -3.30
C ALA A 269 -27.66 2.73 -4.56
N ALA A 270 -26.78 3.68 -4.91
CA ALA A 270 -26.97 4.53 -6.09
C ALA A 270 -26.37 3.91 -7.35
N THR A 271 -25.07 3.61 -7.34
CA THR A 271 -24.35 2.99 -8.46
C THR A 271 -24.27 1.48 -8.27
N GLY A 272 -23.89 1.02 -7.07
CA GLY A 272 -23.90 -0.38 -6.69
C GLY A 272 -22.92 -1.25 -7.47
N LYS A 273 -21.67 -0.77 -7.59
CA LYS A 273 -20.57 -1.48 -8.25
C LYS A 273 -19.52 -1.90 -7.24
N THR A 274 -18.90 -3.06 -7.44
CA THR A 274 -17.79 -3.53 -6.60
C THR A 274 -16.48 -3.58 -7.36
N LEU A 275 -16.54 -3.96 -8.63
CA LEU A 275 -15.37 -4.05 -9.50
C LEU A 275 -15.77 -3.70 -10.93
N VAL A 276 -15.16 -2.64 -11.44
CA VAL A 276 -15.33 -2.18 -12.83
C VAL A 276 -13.96 -2.13 -13.48
N LEU A 277 -13.86 -2.66 -14.69
CA LEU A 277 -12.68 -2.63 -15.53
C LEU A 277 -13.07 -2.15 -16.92
N HIS A 278 -12.16 -1.41 -17.56
CA HIS A 278 -12.29 -1.04 -18.95
C HIS A 278 -12.47 -2.28 -19.85
N GLY A 279 -13.30 -2.17 -20.89
CA GLY A 279 -13.69 -3.31 -21.74
C GLY A 279 -12.54 -3.93 -22.56
N SER A 280 -11.40 -3.26 -22.66
CA SER A 280 -10.17 -3.78 -23.29
C SER A 280 -9.12 -4.24 -22.28
N THR A 281 -9.43 -4.25 -20.98
CA THR A 281 -8.51 -4.75 -19.96
C THR A 281 -8.35 -6.26 -20.09
N THR A 282 -7.13 -6.77 -20.19
CA THR A 282 -6.87 -8.22 -20.24
C THR A 282 -6.51 -8.78 -18.87
N GLY A 283 -6.73 -10.08 -18.67
CA GLY A 283 -6.33 -10.77 -17.45
C GLY A 283 -7.36 -11.77 -16.94
N PHE A 284 -7.39 -11.95 -15.63
CA PHE A 284 -8.23 -12.91 -14.91
C PHE A 284 -8.91 -12.21 -13.73
N VAL A 285 -10.22 -12.40 -13.60
CA VAL A 285 -11.00 -11.97 -12.45
C VAL A 285 -11.81 -13.14 -11.97
N GLY A 286 -11.49 -13.69 -10.81
CA GLY A 286 -12.17 -14.89 -10.36
C GLY A 286 -12.17 -15.18 -8.87
N HIS A 287 -13.09 -16.03 -8.45
CA HIS A 287 -13.25 -16.45 -7.05
C HIS A 287 -13.49 -15.29 -6.07
N ASN A 288 -14.05 -14.18 -6.55
CA ASN A 288 -14.41 -13.06 -5.70
C ASN A 288 -15.84 -13.26 -5.15
N THR A 289 -16.10 -12.69 -3.98
CA THR A 289 -17.45 -12.60 -3.40
C THR A 289 -17.81 -11.13 -3.28
N SER A 290 -18.85 -10.71 -4.00
CA SER A 290 -19.31 -9.32 -4.02
C SER A 290 -20.71 -9.14 -3.44
N HIS A 291 -20.90 -8.04 -2.73
CA HIS A 291 -22.19 -7.47 -2.41
C HIS A 291 -22.21 -6.02 -2.90
N ALA A 292 -23.29 -5.64 -3.58
CA ALA A 292 -23.64 -4.25 -3.81
C ALA A 292 -25.07 -4.01 -3.31
N ALA A 293 -25.39 -2.81 -2.85
CA ALA A 293 -26.71 -2.50 -2.29
C ALA A 293 -27.73 -1.95 -3.32
N ASN A 294 -27.42 -2.00 -4.62
CA ASN A 294 -28.30 -1.53 -5.69
C ASN A 294 -29.03 -2.69 -6.38
N ASP A 295 -30.28 -2.91 -5.99
CA ASP A 295 -31.09 -4.04 -6.49
C ASP A 295 -31.28 -3.96 -8.01
N GLY A 296 -31.11 -5.10 -8.67
CA GLY A 296 -31.15 -5.22 -10.13
C GLY A 296 -29.88 -4.82 -10.87
N VAL A 297 -28.84 -4.29 -10.19
CA VAL A 297 -27.56 -3.96 -10.81
C VAL A 297 -26.53 -5.05 -10.56
N ASN A 298 -25.84 -5.49 -11.63
CA ASN A 298 -24.72 -6.41 -11.48
C ASN A 298 -23.51 -5.66 -10.88
N PRO A 299 -22.93 -6.12 -9.74
CA PRO A 299 -21.79 -5.47 -9.11
C PRO A 299 -20.50 -5.48 -9.92
N TYR A 300 -20.44 -6.26 -11.00
CA TYR A 300 -19.27 -6.40 -11.86
C TYR A 300 -19.47 -5.76 -13.24
N THR A 301 -18.43 -5.09 -13.74
CA THR A 301 -18.31 -4.69 -15.15
C THR A 301 -16.90 -5.08 -15.62
N ILE A 302 -16.74 -6.29 -16.17
CA ILE A 302 -15.41 -6.89 -16.41
C ILE A 302 -15.30 -7.59 -17.79
N ALA A 303 -15.73 -6.92 -18.85
CA ALA A 303 -15.91 -7.57 -20.16
C ALA A 303 -14.62 -8.01 -20.88
N GLY A 304 -13.46 -7.42 -20.56
CA GLY A 304 -12.20 -7.70 -21.28
C GLY A 304 -11.35 -8.85 -20.72
N VAL A 305 -11.67 -9.32 -19.52
CA VAL A 305 -10.89 -10.33 -18.78
C VAL A 305 -11.54 -11.71 -18.88
N VAL A 306 -10.93 -12.72 -18.25
CA VAL A 306 -11.54 -14.02 -18.05
C VAL A 306 -12.29 -14.03 -16.70
N PRO A 307 -13.64 -13.91 -16.68
CA PRO A 307 -14.43 -14.02 -15.45
C PRO A 307 -14.67 -15.49 -15.07
N ILE A 308 -14.24 -15.92 -13.87
CA ILE A 308 -14.44 -17.31 -13.40
C ILE A 308 -14.88 -17.33 -11.94
N ASP A 309 -15.97 -18.03 -11.61
CA ASP A 309 -16.40 -18.31 -10.23
C ASP A 309 -16.55 -17.07 -9.32
N ASN A 310 -16.94 -15.93 -9.87
CA ASN A 310 -17.30 -14.77 -9.05
C ASN A 310 -18.74 -14.92 -8.56
N TRP A 311 -18.93 -14.81 -7.25
CA TRP A 311 -20.25 -14.83 -6.61
C TRP A 311 -20.66 -13.41 -6.28
N TYR A 312 -21.93 -13.07 -6.49
CA TYR A 312 -22.43 -11.76 -6.12
C TYR A 312 -23.85 -11.79 -5.57
N THR A 313 -24.17 -10.80 -4.76
CA THR A 313 -25.55 -10.39 -4.50
C THR A 313 -25.67 -8.88 -4.66
N ASN A 314 -26.79 -8.40 -5.15
CA ASN A 314 -27.06 -6.98 -5.40
C ASN A 314 -28.15 -6.42 -4.46
N ALA A 315 -28.54 -7.21 -3.45
CA ALA A 315 -29.50 -6.81 -2.45
C ALA A 315 -29.09 -7.38 -1.09
N GLU A 316 -29.15 -6.53 -0.06
CA GLU A 316 -28.81 -6.95 1.30
C GLU A 316 -29.79 -8.04 1.79
N GLY A 317 -29.23 -9.09 2.40
CA GLY A 317 -30.01 -10.24 2.88
C GLY A 317 -30.48 -11.22 1.79
N ALA A 318 -30.18 -10.95 0.51
CA ALA A 318 -30.42 -11.91 -0.56
C ALA A 318 -29.31 -12.97 -0.62
N ARG A 319 -29.62 -14.11 -1.26
CA ARG A 319 -28.62 -15.14 -1.54
C ARG A 319 -27.76 -14.71 -2.73
N ALA A 320 -26.48 -15.08 -2.70
CA ALA A 320 -25.60 -14.84 -3.83
C ALA A 320 -25.96 -15.72 -5.05
N ALA A 321 -25.70 -15.20 -6.23
CA ALA A 321 -25.72 -15.87 -7.51
C ALA A 321 -24.32 -15.89 -8.11
N LEU A 322 -24.06 -16.83 -9.01
CA LEU A 322 -22.80 -16.85 -9.75
C LEU A 322 -22.89 -15.86 -10.93
N GLN A 323 -21.82 -15.11 -11.16
CA GLN A 323 -21.70 -14.21 -12.30
C GLN A 323 -21.78 -15.03 -13.61
N GLY A 324 -22.68 -14.63 -14.52
CA GLY A 324 -22.77 -15.22 -15.86
C GLY A 324 -23.58 -16.51 -16.00
N THR A 325 -24.48 -16.86 -15.07
CA THR A 325 -25.28 -18.10 -15.22
C THR A 325 -26.51 -18.00 -16.12
N THR A 326 -26.76 -16.87 -16.80
CA THR A 326 -27.81 -16.75 -17.84
C THR A 326 -27.46 -15.63 -18.82
N ASP A 327 -27.20 -15.99 -20.08
CA ASP A 327 -27.26 -15.16 -21.30
C ASP A 327 -26.68 -13.73 -21.24
N ASP A 328 -25.36 -13.59 -21.19
CA ASP A 328 -24.67 -12.38 -21.70
C ASP A 328 -24.14 -12.67 -23.12
N SER A 329 -25.05 -12.65 -24.09
CA SER A 329 -24.76 -12.55 -25.53
C SER A 329 -25.11 -11.17 -26.05
#